data_AF-A0A6H1ZKJ0-F1
#
_entry.id   AF-A0A6H1ZKJ0-F1
#
_cell.length_a   1.000
_cell.length_b   1.000
_cell.length_c   1.000
_cell.angle_alpha   90.00
_cell.angle_beta   90.00
_cell.angle_gamma   90.00
#
_symmetry.space_group_name_H-M   'P 1'
#
loop_
_entity.id
_entity.type
_entity.pdbx_description
1 polymer ?
#
loop_
_entity_poly.entity_id
_entity_poly.type
_entity_poly.pdbx_seq_one_letter_code
_entity_poly.pdbx_strand_id
1 'polypeptide(L)'
;MSTSNSTDWTIARDAIITSALRKLRRIDPNLTVPAIDITTGTEALNMMIKAWQTDGVFLWLNEEICLFQQYNTQFYTLGPSGTGNCGLLSDSFKTQLAAAAAVGAGTITVDSDDNIANADYVGIQLDGGTIQWTTVNGIPAADVVTLTAVLTGAAAVDNYVFTYTTKAPRPLKILEARVRDTDDVDTPLEIITSRTQFLSQTDKDSTGRVLEIHYNPDITNGQLYTWPVCGTTDITDRIIMSVQRVIEDFDSSTDNFDGPPEALAALTWGLAVEVAPEYGVDILSGKGTAIPLMAEKYYNLLKKHYRSYDPVYMRP
;
A
#
# COMPACT_ATOMS: atom_id res chain seq x y z
N MET A 1 9.11 5.44 -38.61
CA MET A 1 7.88 6.02 -38.03
C MET A 1 8.15 6.15 -36.55
N SER A 2 8.17 7.36 -36.01
CA SER A 2 8.42 7.61 -34.58
C SER A 2 7.13 7.34 -33.80
N THR A 3 7.19 6.46 -32.81
CA THR A 3 6.15 6.28 -31.79
C THR A 3 6.35 7.26 -30.64
N SER A 4 5.32 7.49 -29.82
CA SER A 4 5.39 8.39 -28.67
C SER A 4 6.24 7.88 -27.51
N ASN A 5 6.49 6.57 -27.43
CA ASN A 5 7.19 5.90 -26.33
C ASN A 5 6.58 6.16 -24.93
N SER A 6 5.31 6.57 -24.87
CA SER A 6 4.54 6.82 -23.64
C SER A 6 3.39 5.83 -23.54
N THR A 7 3.21 5.22 -22.37
CA THR A 7 2.16 4.21 -22.09
C THR A 7 1.38 4.52 -20.81
N ASP A 8 1.52 5.74 -20.28
CA ASP A 8 1.10 6.22 -18.96
C ASP A 8 -0.20 7.05 -19.00
N TRP A 9 -1.05 6.83 -20.01
CA TRP A 9 -2.30 7.57 -20.13
C TRP A 9 -3.22 7.29 -18.93
N THR A 10 -3.67 8.33 -18.25
CA THR A 10 -4.63 8.26 -17.14
C THR A 10 -5.55 9.48 -17.16
N ILE A 11 -6.63 9.44 -16.37
CA ILE A 11 -7.59 10.53 -16.23
C ILE A 11 -7.96 10.73 -14.76
N ALA A 12 -8.13 12.00 -14.38
CA ALA A 12 -8.53 12.37 -13.03
C ALA A 12 -10.03 12.15 -12.77
N ARG A 13 -10.43 12.09 -11.50
CA ARG A 13 -11.82 11.88 -11.02
C ARG A 13 -12.86 12.67 -11.80
N ASP A 14 -12.70 13.99 -11.87
CA ASP A 14 -13.72 14.87 -12.48
C ASP A 14 -13.87 14.61 -13.98
N ALA A 15 -12.81 14.17 -14.66
CA ALA A 15 -12.87 13.80 -16.08
C ALA A 15 -13.62 12.47 -16.29
N ILE A 16 -13.52 11.52 -15.36
CA ILE A 16 -14.30 10.28 -15.36
C ILE A 16 -15.78 10.61 -15.20
N ILE A 17 -16.14 11.41 -14.19
CA ILE A 17 -17.52 11.82 -13.91
C ILE A 17 -18.11 12.58 -15.09
N THR A 18 -17.38 13.57 -15.63
CA THR A 18 -17.79 14.33 -16.80
C THR A 18 -18.04 13.42 -18.01
N SER A 19 -17.18 12.43 -18.21
CA SER A 19 -17.33 11.47 -19.30
C SER A 19 -18.57 10.59 -19.11
N ALA A 20 -18.85 10.12 -17.89
CA ALA A 20 -20.04 9.34 -17.57
C ALA A 20 -21.33 10.15 -17.80
N LEU A 21 -21.40 11.40 -17.32
CA LEU A 21 -22.55 12.28 -17.52
C LEU A 21 -22.79 12.63 -19.00
N ARG A 22 -21.72 12.75 -19.81
CA ARG A 22 -21.81 12.87 -21.27
C ARG A 22 -22.36 11.60 -21.92
N LYS A 23 -21.97 10.41 -21.45
CA LYS A 23 -22.55 9.14 -21.95
C LYS A 23 -24.03 9.01 -21.60
N LEU A 24 -24.43 9.49 -20.43
CA LEU A 24 -25.83 9.59 -19.99
C LEU A 24 -26.62 10.66 -20.78
N ARG A 25 -25.95 11.53 -21.55
CA ARG A 25 -26.52 12.70 -22.22
C ARG A 25 -27.18 13.70 -21.26
N ARG A 26 -26.74 13.71 -20.00
CA ARG A 26 -27.17 14.70 -19.02
C ARG A 26 -26.57 16.08 -19.32
N ILE A 27 -25.37 16.08 -19.90
CA ILE A 27 -24.56 17.27 -20.16
C ILE A 27 -24.05 17.21 -21.59
N ASP A 28 -24.15 18.33 -22.29
CA ASP A 28 -23.59 18.48 -23.62
C ASP A 28 -22.07 18.52 -23.59
N PRO A 29 -21.38 18.04 -24.63
CA PRO A 29 -19.90 18.02 -24.67
C PRO A 29 -19.23 19.38 -24.41
N ASN A 30 -19.92 20.49 -24.71
CA ASN A 30 -19.38 21.85 -24.62
C ASN A 30 -19.76 22.60 -23.34
N LEU A 31 -20.48 21.95 -22.41
CA LEU A 31 -20.90 22.57 -21.16
C LEU A 31 -20.06 22.08 -19.98
N THR A 32 -19.86 22.97 -19.02
CA THR A 32 -19.23 22.65 -17.74
C THR A 32 -20.23 21.92 -16.85
N VAL A 33 -19.74 20.91 -16.14
CA VAL A 33 -20.55 20.14 -15.20
C VAL A 33 -20.84 20.99 -13.95
N PRO A 34 -22.12 21.09 -13.52
CA PRO A 34 -22.45 21.71 -12.24
C PRO A 34 -21.76 21.02 -11.06
N ALA A 35 -21.33 21.79 -10.05
CA ALA A 35 -20.62 21.24 -8.88
C ALA A 35 -21.43 20.18 -8.10
N ILE A 36 -22.76 20.30 -8.09
CA ILE A 36 -23.63 19.30 -7.46
C ILE A 36 -23.55 17.95 -8.17
N ASP A 37 -23.55 17.94 -9.50
CA ASP A 37 -23.47 16.71 -10.30
C ASP A 37 -22.10 16.03 -10.13
N ILE A 38 -21.03 16.81 -9.92
CA ILE A 38 -19.70 16.30 -9.56
C ILE A 38 -19.69 15.66 -8.18
N THR A 39 -20.35 16.28 -7.20
CA THR A 39 -20.41 15.76 -5.82
C THR A 39 -21.15 14.41 -5.82
N THR A 40 -22.32 14.36 -6.44
CA THR A 40 -23.11 13.13 -6.60
C THR A 40 -22.34 12.06 -7.36
N GLY A 41 -21.69 12.42 -8.47
CA GLY A 41 -20.86 11.50 -9.23
C GLY A 41 -19.66 10.96 -8.44
N THR A 42 -19.08 11.76 -7.53
CA THR A 42 -17.97 11.35 -6.66
C THR A 42 -18.41 10.32 -5.64
N GLU A 43 -19.54 10.56 -4.97
CA GLU A 43 -20.13 9.61 -4.01
C GLU A 43 -20.43 8.27 -4.69
N ALA A 44 -21.13 8.30 -5.83
CA ALA A 44 -21.47 7.10 -6.60
C ALA A 44 -20.22 6.35 -7.10
N LEU A 45 -19.19 7.07 -7.57
CA LEU A 45 -17.94 6.47 -8.04
C LEU A 45 -17.19 5.76 -6.91
N ASN A 46 -17.06 6.40 -5.75
CA ASN A 46 -16.40 5.79 -4.59
C ASN A 46 -17.19 4.56 -4.10
N MET A 47 -18.52 4.63 -4.02
CA MET A 47 -19.36 3.47 -3.64
C MET A 47 -19.21 2.30 -4.63
N MET A 48 -19.25 2.58 -5.94
CA MET A 48 -19.11 1.57 -6.99
C MET A 48 -17.75 0.86 -6.90
N ILE A 49 -16.67 1.62 -6.69
CA ILE A 49 -15.32 1.06 -6.61
C ILE A 49 -15.16 0.15 -5.38
N LYS A 50 -15.68 0.55 -4.21
CA LYS A 50 -15.66 -0.32 -3.02
C LYS A 50 -16.54 -1.56 -3.21
N ALA A 51 -17.63 -1.48 -3.96
CA ALA A 51 -18.43 -2.66 -4.33
C ALA A 51 -17.63 -3.61 -5.24
N TRP A 52 -16.94 -3.09 -6.26
CA TRP A 52 -16.12 -3.91 -7.17
C TRP A 52 -14.93 -4.57 -6.50
N GLN A 53 -14.40 -3.94 -5.45
CA GLN A 53 -13.37 -4.53 -4.61
C GLN A 53 -13.84 -5.82 -3.94
N THR A 54 -15.11 -5.87 -3.51
CA THR A 54 -15.71 -7.07 -2.88
C THR A 54 -15.79 -8.23 -3.85
N ASP A 55 -15.97 -7.95 -5.14
CA ASP A 55 -16.04 -8.97 -6.19
C ASP A 55 -14.66 -9.48 -6.64
N GLY A 56 -13.56 -8.93 -6.10
CA GLY A 56 -12.21 -9.43 -6.33
C GLY A 56 -11.66 -9.16 -7.73
N VAL A 57 -12.21 -8.16 -8.43
CA VAL A 57 -11.80 -7.77 -9.79
C VAL A 57 -10.37 -7.18 -9.83
N PHE A 58 -9.85 -6.78 -8.67
CA PHE A 58 -8.64 -5.97 -8.54
C PHE A 58 -7.42 -6.79 -8.10
N LEU A 59 -6.90 -7.62 -9.03
CA LEU A 59 -5.66 -8.38 -8.80
C LEU A 59 -4.39 -7.50 -8.85
N TRP A 60 -4.47 -6.33 -9.50
CA TRP A 60 -3.38 -5.34 -9.53
C TRP A 60 -3.15 -4.61 -8.21
N LEU A 61 -3.96 -4.88 -7.19
CA LEU A 61 -3.76 -4.37 -5.83
C LEU A 61 -2.88 -5.30 -4.99
N ASN A 62 -2.26 -6.30 -5.62
CA ASN A 62 -1.25 -7.11 -4.96
C ASN A 62 0.06 -6.33 -4.90
N GLU A 63 0.58 -6.11 -3.70
CA GLU A 63 1.78 -5.33 -3.46
C GLU A 63 2.63 -6.02 -2.38
N GLU A 64 3.94 -5.81 -2.43
CA GLU A 64 4.85 -6.33 -1.41
C GLU A 64 5.17 -5.24 -0.38
N ILE A 65 4.99 -5.58 0.89
CA ILE A 65 5.30 -4.70 2.02
C ILE A 65 6.40 -5.33 2.88
N CYS A 66 7.19 -4.49 3.53
CA CYS A 66 8.28 -4.89 4.41
C CYS A 66 7.98 -4.39 5.82
N LEU A 67 7.82 -5.30 6.79
CA LEU A 67 7.68 -5.00 8.20
C LEU A 67 9.03 -5.19 8.91
N PHE A 68 9.48 -4.14 9.58
CA PHE A 68 10.66 -4.19 10.43
C PHE A 68 10.27 -4.59 11.84
N GLN A 69 10.87 -5.67 12.34
CA GLN A 69 10.53 -6.23 13.62
C GLN A 69 11.05 -5.36 14.78
N GLN A 70 10.37 -5.45 15.90
CA GLN A 70 10.77 -4.83 17.16
C GLN A 70 10.90 -5.90 18.23
N TYR A 71 11.90 -5.75 19.08
CA TYR A 71 12.14 -6.67 20.19
C TYR A 71 10.88 -6.83 21.04
N ASN A 72 10.53 -8.09 21.35
CA ASN A 72 9.45 -8.45 22.27
C ASN A 72 8.09 -7.80 21.94
N THR A 73 7.79 -7.64 20.65
CA THR A 73 6.53 -7.05 20.18
C THR A 73 5.59 -8.13 19.65
N GLN A 74 4.43 -8.27 20.29
CA GLN A 74 3.43 -9.30 19.95
C GLN A 74 2.58 -8.97 18.73
N PHE A 75 2.35 -7.67 18.48
CA PHE A 75 1.50 -7.23 17.39
C PHE A 75 1.97 -5.91 16.78
N TYR A 76 1.71 -5.76 15.49
CA TYR A 76 2.02 -4.58 14.70
C TYR A 76 0.74 -4.07 14.05
N THR A 77 0.54 -2.76 14.06
CA THR A 77 -0.57 -2.13 13.34
C THR A 77 -0.11 -1.75 11.94
N LEU A 78 -0.71 -2.34 10.91
CA LEU A 78 -0.43 -2.10 9.50
C LEU A 78 -1.47 -1.16 8.89
N GLY A 79 -1.04 -0.11 8.22
CA GLY A 79 -1.92 0.87 7.58
C GLY A 79 -1.38 2.29 7.66
N PRO A 80 -2.09 3.26 7.05
CA PRO A 80 -1.59 4.61 6.82
C PRO A 80 -1.29 5.39 8.12
N SER A 81 -1.99 5.06 9.21
CA SER A 81 -1.75 5.64 10.54
C SER A 81 -1.16 4.63 11.54
N GLY A 82 -0.76 3.46 11.05
CA GLY A 82 -0.16 2.42 11.88
C GLY A 82 1.19 2.85 12.46
N THR A 83 1.49 2.33 13.64
CA THR A 83 2.79 2.47 14.32
C THR A 83 3.73 1.29 14.08
N GLY A 84 3.26 0.23 13.38
CA GLY A 84 4.13 -0.83 12.92
C GLY A 84 5.03 -0.25 11.83
N ASN A 85 6.35 -0.24 12.06
CA ASN A 85 7.33 0.27 11.10
C ASN A 85 7.32 -0.63 9.87
N CYS A 86 6.44 -0.31 8.94
CA CYS A 86 6.15 -1.12 7.78
C CYS A 86 6.00 -0.21 6.57
N GLY A 87 6.84 -0.44 5.57
CA GLY A 87 6.85 0.32 4.32
C GLY A 87 6.56 -0.56 3.11
N LEU A 88 6.49 0.06 1.93
CA LEU A 88 6.52 -0.67 0.66
C LEU A 88 7.89 -1.31 0.47
N LEU A 89 7.93 -2.55 -0.03
CA LEU A 89 9.20 -3.25 -0.23
C LEU A 89 10.10 -2.55 -1.27
N SER A 90 9.51 -1.98 -2.32
CA SER A 90 10.21 -1.25 -3.38
C SER A 90 10.90 0.03 -2.90
N ASP A 91 10.48 0.54 -1.75
CA ASP A 91 10.94 1.78 -1.11
C ASP A 91 11.49 1.48 0.30
N SER A 92 11.97 0.25 0.52
CA SER A 92 12.60 -0.15 1.78
C SER A 92 14.05 -0.51 1.53
N PHE A 93 14.97 0.26 2.12
CA PHE A 93 16.41 0.11 1.92
C PHE A 93 17.13 -0.22 3.22
N LYS A 94 18.36 -0.73 3.09
CA LYS A 94 19.27 -1.03 4.20
C LYS A 94 20.67 -0.49 3.88
N THR A 95 21.35 0.00 4.91
CA THR A 95 22.76 0.38 4.91
C THR A 95 23.33 0.03 6.30
N GLN A 96 24.59 0.34 6.55
CA GLN A 96 25.23 0.15 7.86
C GLN A 96 25.88 1.44 8.33
N LEU A 97 26.21 1.51 9.61
CA LEU A 97 26.96 2.63 10.19
C LEU A 97 28.44 2.54 9.83
N ALA A 98 28.95 3.55 9.12
CA ALA A 98 30.38 3.70 8.82
C ALA A 98 31.20 4.10 10.08
N ALA A 99 30.53 4.71 11.07
CA ALA A 99 31.14 5.14 12.32
C ALA A 99 30.20 4.93 13.50
N ALA A 100 30.76 4.56 14.66
CA ALA A 100 29.99 4.41 15.88
C ALA A 100 29.38 5.76 16.32
N ALA A 101 28.11 5.73 16.72
CA ALA A 101 27.37 6.88 17.22
C ALA A 101 27.05 6.70 18.72
N ALA A 102 27.35 7.73 19.51
CA ALA A 102 27.09 7.71 20.94
C ALA A 102 25.62 8.02 21.27
N VAL A 103 25.21 7.69 22.50
CA VAL A 103 23.94 8.15 23.06
C VAL A 103 23.82 9.67 22.95
N GLY A 104 22.68 10.17 22.49
CA GLY A 104 22.41 11.59 22.28
C GLY A 104 22.92 12.16 20.96
N ALA A 105 23.53 11.35 20.08
CA ALA A 105 23.91 11.80 18.75
C ALA A 105 22.67 12.20 17.93
N GLY A 106 22.69 13.41 17.37
CA GLY A 106 21.66 13.91 16.43
C GLY A 106 22.00 13.66 14.96
N THR A 107 23.16 13.07 14.69
CA THR A 107 23.63 12.71 13.35
C THR A 107 24.30 11.35 13.41
N ILE A 108 24.19 10.59 12.34
CA ILE A 108 24.89 9.32 12.13
C ILE A 108 25.65 9.36 10.81
N THR A 109 26.75 8.64 10.73
CA THR A 109 27.49 8.45 9.48
C THR A 109 27.22 7.03 8.98
N VAL A 110 26.65 6.92 7.79
CA VAL A 110 26.30 5.65 7.14
C VAL A 110 27.33 5.28 6.08
N ASP A 111 27.29 4.05 5.57
CA ASP A 111 28.15 3.64 4.44
C ASP A 111 27.67 4.17 3.09
N SER A 112 26.38 4.50 2.97
CA SER A 112 25.77 5.07 1.77
C SER A 112 24.46 5.78 2.12
N ASP A 113 24.29 7.01 1.61
CA ASP A 113 23.06 7.80 1.69
C ASP A 113 22.22 7.84 0.38
N ASP A 114 22.56 7.03 -0.63
CA ASP A 114 21.98 7.07 -1.99
C ASP A 114 20.44 6.96 -2.03
N ASN A 115 19.83 6.20 -1.12
CA ASN A 115 18.38 5.98 -1.03
C ASN A 115 17.80 6.49 0.30
N ILE A 116 18.36 7.58 0.81
CA ILE A 116 17.88 8.25 2.02
C ILE A 116 17.51 9.69 1.68
N ALA A 117 16.23 10.01 1.77
CA ALA A 117 15.69 11.34 1.54
C ALA A 117 15.25 12.01 2.84
N ASN A 118 15.01 13.33 2.74
CA ASN A 118 14.43 14.09 3.85
C ASN A 118 13.04 13.57 4.20
N ALA A 119 12.76 13.47 5.51
CA ALA A 119 11.51 12.97 6.09
C ALA A 119 11.28 11.45 5.98
N ASP A 120 12.23 10.68 5.42
CA ASP A 120 12.17 9.22 5.45
C ASP A 120 12.14 8.71 6.88
N TYR A 121 11.44 7.60 7.08
CA TYR A 121 11.51 6.84 8.32
C TYR A 121 12.84 6.10 8.36
N VAL A 122 13.60 6.25 9.45
CA VAL A 122 14.90 5.62 9.64
C VAL A 122 14.92 4.84 10.95
N GLY A 123 15.33 3.58 10.85
CA GLY A 123 15.51 2.65 11.96
C GLY A 123 16.98 2.35 12.16
N ILE A 124 17.53 2.66 13.33
CA ILE A 124 18.94 2.44 13.67
C ILE A 124 19.04 1.32 14.70
N GLN A 125 19.81 0.27 14.39
CA GLN A 125 20.15 -0.77 15.35
C GLN A 125 21.05 -0.21 16.46
N LEU A 126 20.61 -0.35 17.70
CA LEU A 126 21.35 0.01 18.90
C LEU A 126 22.06 -1.22 19.47
N ASP A 127 23.17 -0.98 20.18
CA ASP A 127 23.97 -2.04 20.83
C ASP A 127 23.18 -2.81 21.90
N GLY A 128 22.08 -2.22 22.38
CA GLY A 128 21.16 -2.83 23.33
C GLY A 128 20.20 -3.86 22.75
N GLY A 129 20.34 -4.25 21.47
CA GLY A 129 19.47 -5.26 20.84
C GLY A 129 18.06 -4.74 20.53
N THR A 130 17.94 -3.46 20.17
CA THR A 130 16.68 -2.83 19.74
C THR A 130 16.93 -1.95 18.52
N ILE A 131 15.88 -1.66 17.75
CA ILE A 131 15.93 -0.68 16.66
C ILE A 131 15.18 0.58 17.10
N GLN A 132 15.88 1.71 17.11
CA GLN A 132 15.28 3.01 17.33
C GLN A 132 14.77 3.57 16.01
N TRP A 133 13.48 3.91 15.98
CA TRP A 133 12.85 4.56 14.83
C TRP A 133 12.71 6.06 15.05
N THR A 134 13.05 6.84 14.02
CA THR A 134 12.90 8.29 13.93
C THR A 134 12.72 8.68 12.46
N THR A 135 12.62 9.96 12.16
CA THR A 135 12.65 10.49 10.79
C THR A 135 13.97 11.21 10.48
N VAL A 136 14.36 11.21 9.21
CA VAL A 136 15.49 11.99 8.69
C VAL A 136 15.11 13.47 8.64
N ASN A 137 16.01 14.34 9.09
CA ASN A 137 15.81 15.79 9.15
C ASN A 137 16.79 16.51 8.20
N GLY A 138 16.30 16.93 7.04
CA GLY A 138 17.10 17.48 5.96
C GLY A 138 17.56 16.42 4.96
N ILE A 139 18.08 16.86 3.81
CA ILE A 139 18.65 15.95 2.82
C ILE A 139 20.04 15.52 3.31
N PRO A 140 20.32 14.21 3.44
CA PRO A 140 21.65 13.71 3.77
C PRO A 140 22.71 14.22 2.79
N ALA A 141 23.94 14.33 3.28
CA ALA A 141 25.06 14.69 2.43
C ALA A 141 26.35 14.10 2.97
N ALA A 142 27.20 13.63 2.05
CA ALA A 142 28.49 13.00 2.38
C ALA A 142 28.33 11.86 3.40
N ASP A 143 27.28 11.05 3.21
CA ASP A 143 26.93 9.91 4.04
C ASP A 143 26.64 10.27 5.51
N VAL A 144 26.31 11.54 5.78
CA VAL A 144 25.87 12.00 7.10
C VAL A 144 24.37 12.24 7.10
N VAL A 145 23.66 11.42 7.87
CA VAL A 145 22.21 11.51 8.06
C VAL A 145 21.93 12.26 9.35
N THR A 146 21.18 13.36 9.26
CA THR A 146 20.70 14.11 10.43
C THR A 146 19.37 13.53 10.90
N LEU A 147 19.27 13.25 12.20
CA LEU A 147 18.10 12.63 12.81
C LEU A 147 17.17 13.68 13.44
N THR A 148 15.87 13.45 13.34
CA THR A 148 14.87 14.30 14.02
C THR A 148 14.91 14.09 15.54
N ALA A 149 14.97 12.82 15.98
CA ALA A 149 15.19 12.45 17.37
C ALA A 149 16.61 11.92 17.55
N VAL A 150 17.30 12.40 18.59
CA VAL A 150 18.64 11.93 18.95
C VAL A 150 18.62 10.46 19.38
N LEU A 151 19.76 9.76 19.25
CA LEU A 151 19.86 8.36 19.69
C LEU A 151 19.66 8.23 21.21
N THR A 152 18.89 7.23 21.61
CA THR A 152 18.61 6.88 23.02
C THR A 152 19.59 5.83 23.57
N GLY A 153 20.27 5.11 22.68
CA GLY A 153 21.35 4.18 22.97
C GLY A 153 22.58 4.45 22.08
N ALA A 154 23.71 3.83 22.39
CA ALA A 154 24.85 3.82 21.47
C ALA A 154 24.59 2.84 20.32
N ALA A 155 25.20 3.12 19.17
CA ALA A 155 25.19 2.25 18.01
C ALA A 155 26.62 2.09 17.49
N ALA A 156 27.11 0.86 17.44
CA ALA A 156 28.44 0.52 16.96
C ALA A 156 28.55 0.63 15.44
N VAL A 157 29.80 0.65 14.95
CA VAL A 157 30.11 0.46 13.52
C VAL A 157 29.50 -0.86 13.05
N ASP A 158 29.09 -0.91 11.78
CA ASP A 158 28.45 -2.06 11.12
C ASP A 158 27.03 -2.40 11.61
N ASN A 159 26.50 -1.71 12.62
CA ASN A 159 25.08 -1.84 12.97
C ASN A 159 24.21 -1.40 11.80
N TYR A 160 23.12 -2.14 11.56
CA TYR A 160 22.23 -1.88 10.44
C TYR A 160 21.39 -0.63 10.62
N VAL A 161 21.21 0.08 9.51
CA VAL A 161 20.30 1.22 9.36
C VAL A 161 19.31 0.87 8.26
N PHE A 162 18.03 0.98 8.58
CA PHE A 162 16.93 0.71 7.65
C PHE A 162 16.18 1.99 7.34
N THR A 163 15.75 2.18 6.10
CA THR A 163 14.96 3.35 5.68
C THR A 163 13.75 2.96 4.84
N TYR A 164 12.71 3.78 4.91
CA TYR A 164 11.60 3.76 3.96
C TYR A 164 10.87 5.10 3.91
N THR A 165 10.28 5.46 2.76
CA THR A 165 9.53 6.71 2.59
C THR A 165 8.04 6.50 2.85
N THR A 166 7.47 5.50 2.19
CA THR A 166 6.03 5.27 2.10
C THR A 166 5.59 4.19 3.07
N LYS A 167 4.66 4.52 3.95
CA LYS A 167 4.04 3.53 4.85
C LYS A 167 3.23 2.51 4.07
N ALA A 168 3.26 1.27 4.54
CA ALA A 168 2.46 0.20 3.96
C ALA A 168 0.95 0.53 4.02
N PRO A 169 0.21 0.34 2.91
CA PRO A 169 -1.23 0.49 2.91
C PRO A 169 -1.86 -0.61 3.78
N ARG A 170 -3.10 -0.40 4.24
CA ARG A 170 -3.82 -1.42 5.00
C ARG A 170 -4.08 -2.66 4.12
N PRO A 171 -3.59 -3.86 4.50
CA PRO A 171 -3.93 -5.08 3.79
C PRO A 171 -5.40 -5.50 3.97
N LEU A 172 -6.06 -6.01 2.93
CA LEU A 172 -7.30 -6.78 3.07
C LEU A 172 -7.01 -8.21 3.49
N LYS A 173 -5.96 -8.79 2.90
CA LYS A 173 -5.48 -10.13 3.17
C LYS A 173 -3.99 -10.22 2.87
N ILE A 174 -3.32 -11.15 3.54
CA ILE A 174 -1.94 -11.53 3.26
C ILE A 174 -2.00 -12.82 2.44
N LEU A 175 -1.32 -12.82 1.29
CA LEU A 175 -1.26 -13.96 0.37
C LEU A 175 -0.09 -14.87 0.70
N GLU A 176 1.07 -14.25 0.94
CA GLU A 176 2.33 -14.92 1.24
C GLU A 176 3.12 -14.07 2.23
N ALA A 177 3.92 -14.74 3.07
CA ALA A 177 4.83 -14.07 3.98
C ALA A 177 6.13 -14.85 4.09
N ARG A 178 7.22 -14.11 4.29
CA ARG A 178 8.57 -14.65 4.47
C ARG A 178 9.39 -13.77 5.41
N VAL A 179 10.27 -14.38 6.18
CA VAL A 179 11.33 -13.67 6.89
C VAL A 179 12.52 -13.54 5.96
N ARG A 180 12.99 -12.31 5.76
CA ARG A 180 14.21 -11.99 5.03
C ARG A 180 15.28 -11.55 6.03
N ASP A 181 16.41 -12.25 6.03
CA ASP A 181 17.56 -11.87 6.85
C ASP A 181 18.35 -10.69 6.25
N THR A 182 19.50 -10.38 6.86
CA THR A 182 20.39 -9.31 6.42
C THR A 182 21.17 -9.64 5.15
N ASP A 183 21.25 -10.92 4.77
CA ASP A 183 21.87 -11.39 3.52
C ASP A 183 20.84 -11.56 2.38
N ASP A 184 19.60 -11.10 2.63
CA ASP A 184 18.44 -11.22 1.76
C ASP A 184 18.03 -12.66 1.43
N VAL A 185 18.30 -13.60 2.35
CA VAL A 185 17.82 -14.97 2.27
C VAL A 185 16.41 -15.07 2.86
N ASP A 186 15.50 -15.58 2.03
CA ASP A 186 14.08 -15.71 2.38
C ASP A 186 13.78 -17.07 3.01
N THR A 187 13.12 -17.05 4.17
CA THR A 187 12.53 -18.22 4.83
C THR A 187 11.01 -18.06 4.87
N PRO A 188 10.22 -19.00 4.33
CA PRO A 188 8.77 -18.87 4.30
C PRO A 188 8.17 -18.87 5.71
N LEU A 189 7.14 -18.04 5.92
CA LEU A 189 6.35 -17.98 7.15
C LEU A 189 5.01 -18.69 6.96
N GLU A 190 4.52 -19.29 8.03
CA GLU A 190 3.18 -19.85 8.04
C GLU A 190 2.13 -18.77 8.35
N ILE A 191 1.10 -18.68 7.50
CA ILE A 191 -0.02 -17.75 7.68
C ILE A 191 -1.18 -18.49 8.35
N ILE A 192 -1.41 -18.18 9.62
CA ILE A 192 -2.55 -18.69 10.37
C ILE A 192 -3.77 -17.81 10.09
N THR A 193 -4.70 -18.32 9.29
CA THR A 193 -5.95 -17.63 8.97
C THR A 193 -7.00 -17.75 10.08
N SER A 194 -6.95 -18.83 10.87
CA SER A 194 -7.89 -19.07 11.95
C SER A 194 -7.48 -18.38 13.25
N ARG A 195 -8.29 -17.43 13.71
CA ARG A 195 -8.09 -16.78 15.02
C ARG A 195 -8.03 -17.80 16.16
N THR A 196 -8.83 -18.85 16.13
CA THR A 196 -8.87 -19.86 17.20
C THR A 196 -7.56 -20.64 17.31
N GLN A 197 -6.93 -20.94 16.17
CA GLN A 197 -5.63 -21.62 16.14
C GLN A 197 -4.56 -20.73 16.79
N PHE A 198 -4.49 -19.47 16.38
CA PHE A 198 -3.55 -18.51 16.99
C PHE A 198 -3.81 -18.31 18.49
N LEU A 199 -5.08 -18.26 18.90
CA LEU A 199 -5.43 -18.11 20.31
C LEU A 199 -5.13 -19.34 21.17
N SER A 200 -5.08 -20.53 20.56
CA SER A 200 -4.78 -21.79 21.26
C SER A 200 -3.30 -21.95 21.66
N GLN A 201 -2.44 -21.04 21.20
CA GLN A 201 -1.04 -21.02 21.58
C GLN A 201 -0.85 -20.67 23.06
N THR A 202 -0.14 -21.53 23.79
CA THR A 202 -0.01 -21.46 25.25
C THR A 202 0.83 -20.28 25.73
N ASP A 203 1.98 -20.03 25.11
CA ASP A 203 2.88 -18.91 25.45
C ASP A 203 3.07 -18.00 24.23
N LYS A 204 2.51 -16.79 24.32
CA LYS A 204 2.55 -15.79 23.25
C LYS A 204 3.68 -14.78 23.40
N ASP A 205 4.43 -14.86 24.51
CA ASP A 205 5.60 -14.04 24.82
C ASP A 205 6.91 -14.79 24.57
N SER A 206 6.84 -16.06 24.15
CA SER A 206 8.01 -16.84 23.76
C SER A 206 8.82 -16.09 22.70
N THR A 207 10.10 -15.85 22.97
CA THR A 207 11.01 -15.12 22.07
C THR A 207 11.71 -16.05 21.09
N GLY A 208 11.89 -15.61 19.85
CA GLY A 208 12.71 -16.27 18.84
C GLY A 208 12.45 -15.69 17.44
N ARG A 209 13.02 -16.35 16.42
CA ARG A 209 12.69 -16.03 15.02
C ARG A 209 11.21 -16.31 14.78
N VAL A 210 10.51 -15.37 14.15
CA VAL A 210 9.09 -15.49 13.83
C VAL A 210 8.89 -16.66 12.87
N LEU A 211 7.87 -17.49 13.13
CA LEU A 211 7.53 -18.66 12.33
C LEU A 211 6.10 -18.57 11.77
N GLU A 212 5.21 -17.98 12.56
CA GLU A 212 3.79 -17.90 12.30
C GLU A 212 3.31 -16.45 12.39
N ILE A 213 2.38 -16.09 11.50
CA ILE A 213 1.70 -14.80 11.55
C ILE A 213 0.19 -14.97 11.47
N HIS A 214 -0.53 -14.09 12.17
CA HIS A 214 -1.98 -13.99 12.08
C HIS A 214 -2.39 -12.55 11.80
N TYR A 215 -3.21 -12.33 10.78
CA TYR A 215 -3.65 -11.00 10.40
C TYR A 215 -5.15 -10.82 10.63
N ASN A 216 -5.50 -9.76 11.36
CA ASN A 216 -6.88 -9.30 11.53
C ASN A 216 -7.06 -7.92 10.90
N PRO A 217 -7.87 -7.77 9.83
CA PRO A 217 -8.15 -6.47 9.25
C PRO A 217 -9.18 -5.69 10.09
N ASP A 218 -8.79 -4.61 10.78
CA ASP A 218 -9.74 -3.61 11.30
C ASP A 218 -9.95 -2.49 10.28
N ILE A 219 -10.89 -1.56 10.54
CA ILE A 219 -11.39 -0.57 9.56
C ILE A 219 -10.28 0.39 9.08
N THR A 220 -9.44 0.89 9.99
CA THR A 220 -8.43 1.92 9.66
C THR A 220 -7.02 1.34 9.50
N ASN A 221 -6.60 0.48 10.43
CA ASN A 221 -5.31 -0.22 10.40
C ASN A 221 -5.58 -1.69 10.73
N GLY A 222 -4.93 -2.63 10.05
CA GLY A 222 -4.96 -4.04 10.43
C GLY A 222 -4.01 -4.35 11.56
N GLN A 223 -4.27 -5.43 12.28
CA GLN A 223 -3.39 -5.96 13.31
C GLN A 223 -2.71 -7.23 12.81
N LEU A 224 -1.38 -7.21 12.73
CA LEU A 224 -0.57 -8.38 12.47
C LEU A 224 0.00 -8.89 13.78
N TYR A 225 -0.32 -10.12 14.13
CA TYR A 225 0.25 -10.83 15.26
C TYR A 225 1.36 -11.76 14.76
N THR A 226 2.46 -11.82 15.52
CA THR A 226 3.62 -12.67 15.20
C THR A 226 3.86 -13.67 16.32
N TRP A 227 4.22 -14.90 15.98
CA TRP A 227 4.64 -15.89 16.95
C TRP A 227 5.76 -16.78 16.40
N PRO A 228 6.81 -17.11 17.19
CA PRO A 228 7.28 -16.44 18.42
C PRO A 228 7.46 -14.91 18.25
N VAL A 229 7.60 -14.16 19.34
CA VAL A 229 7.93 -12.72 19.24
C VAL A 229 9.42 -12.54 18.98
N CYS A 230 9.79 -11.48 18.25
CA CYS A 230 11.17 -11.24 17.84
C CYS A 230 12.14 -11.16 19.03
N GLY A 231 13.19 -11.99 18.99
CA GLY A 231 14.31 -11.97 19.94
C GLY A 231 15.36 -10.91 19.59
N THR A 232 16.28 -10.63 20.52
CA THR A 232 17.32 -9.59 20.33
C THR A 232 18.29 -9.88 19.18
N THR A 233 18.48 -11.15 18.82
CA THR A 233 19.35 -11.59 17.71
C THR A 233 18.66 -11.51 16.35
N ASP A 234 17.34 -11.46 16.32
CA ASP A 234 16.52 -11.53 15.11
C ASP A 234 15.92 -10.16 14.74
N ILE A 235 16.28 -9.08 15.44
CA ILE A 235 15.71 -7.74 15.23
C ILE A 235 16.01 -7.17 13.84
N THR A 236 17.09 -7.64 13.21
CA THR A 236 17.51 -7.22 11.88
C THR A 236 16.77 -7.97 10.76
N ASP A 237 16.11 -9.08 11.11
CA ASP A 237 15.27 -9.81 10.17
C ASP A 237 13.99 -9.03 9.90
N ARG A 238 13.56 -9.05 8.64
CA ARG A 238 12.38 -8.31 8.17
C ARG A 238 11.31 -9.28 7.71
N ILE A 239 10.06 -8.97 7.98
CA ILE A 239 8.93 -9.77 7.49
C ILE A 239 8.44 -9.14 6.19
N ILE A 240 8.63 -9.83 5.09
CA ILE A 240 8.11 -9.43 3.79
C ILE A 240 6.80 -10.14 3.54
N MET A 241 5.79 -9.39 3.11
CA MET A 241 4.45 -9.89 2.88
C MET A 241 3.95 -9.46 1.52
N SER A 242 3.45 -10.43 0.75
CA SER A 242 2.65 -10.16 -0.45
C SER A 242 1.21 -9.96 0.00
N VAL A 243 0.70 -8.74 -0.11
CA VAL A 243 -0.61 -8.35 0.40
C VAL A 243 -1.53 -7.91 -0.72
N GLN A 244 -2.84 -8.14 -0.55
CA GLN A 244 -3.83 -7.44 -1.35
C GLN A 244 -4.25 -6.19 -0.59
N ARG A 245 -3.93 -5.00 -1.10
CA ARG A 245 -4.31 -3.74 -0.46
C ARG A 245 -5.72 -3.30 -0.82
N VAL A 246 -6.20 -2.29 -0.10
CA VAL A 246 -7.46 -1.63 -0.42
C VAL A 246 -7.24 -0.69 -1.62
N ILE A 247 -8.18 -0.64 -2.56
CA ILE A 247 -8.20 0.37 -3.62
C ILE A 247 -8.42 1.76 -3.03
N GLU A 248 -7.64 2.73 -3.47
CA GLU A 248 -7.78 4.12 -3.05
C GLU A 248 -9.11 4.70 -3.54
N ASP A 249 -9.71 5.56 -2.73
CA ASP A 249 -10.83 6.42 -3.10
C ASP A 249 -10.33 7.71 -3.75
N PHE A 250 -11.26 8.48 -4.32
CA PHE A 250 -10.97 9.79 -4.86
C PHE A 250 -11.40 10.90 -3.88
N ASP A 251 -10.43 11.59 -3.28
CA ASP A 251 -10.66 12.68 -2.33
C ASP A 251 -10.59 14.06 -3.02
N SER A 252 -9.70 14.19 -3.99
CA SER A 252 -9.46 15.41 -4.77
C SER A 252 -9.93 15.28 -6.22
N SER A 253 -10.21 16.42 -6.86
CA SER A 253 -10.57 16.50 -8.28
C SER A 253 -9.44 16.06 -9.21
N THR A 254 -8.20 16.06 -8.71
CA THR A 254 -6.99 15.68 -9.46
C THR A 254 -6.58 14.22 -9.25
N ASP A 255 -7.26 13.49 -8.37
CA ASP A 255 -6.88 12.11 -8.07
C ASP A 255 -7.13 11.24 -9.28
N ASN A 256 -6.11 10.45 -9.63
CA ASN A 256 -6.17 9.47 -10.70
C ASN A 256 -6.71 8.15 -10.16
N PHE A 257 -7.26 7.33 -11.07
CA PHE A 257 -7.69 6.01 -10.68
C PHE A 257 -6.51 5.16 -10.22
N ASP A 258 -6.68 4.53 -9.07
CA ASP A 258 -5.73 3.58 -8.49
C ASP A 258 -5.84 2.20 -9.15
N GLY A 259 -5.39 2.18 -10.39
CA GLY A 259 -5.36 0.98 -11.20
C GLY A 259 -4.97 1.24 -12.65
N PRO A 260 -4.92 0.18 -13.44
CA PRO A 260 -4.43 0.20 -14.79
C PRO A 260 -5.44 0.92 -15.72
N PRO A 261 -4.95 1.61 -16.78
CA PRO A 261 -5.80 2.44 -17.64
C PRO A 261 -6.89 1.67 -18.38
N GLU A 262 -6.72 0.35 -18.55
CA GLU A 262 -7.71 -0.56 -19.13
C GLU A 262 -9.04 -0.56 -18.34
N ALA A 263 -9.00 -0.26 -17.04
CA ALA A 263 -10.17 -0.19 -16.19
C ALA A 263 -11.00 1.09 -16.37
N LEU A 264 -10.42 2.15 -16.92
CA LEU A 264 -11.07 3.47 -17.03
C LEU A 264 -12.35 3.43 -17.85
N ALA A 265 -12.40 2.61 -18.90
CA ALA A 265 -13.60 2.42 -19.69
C ALA A 265 -14.71 1.73 -18.87
N ALA A 266 -14.37 0.68 -18.12
CA ALA A 266 -15.32 -0.01 -17.25
C ALA A 266 -15.87 0.95 -16.20
N LEU A 267 -15.01 1.72 -15.53
CA LEU A 267 -15.41 2.72 -14.52
C LEU A 267 -16.36 3.77 -15.09
N THR A 268 -16.02 4.34 -16.26
CA THR A 268 -16.84 5.41 -16.86
C THR A 268 -18.25 4.91 -17.22
N TRP A 269 -18.35 3.71 -17.82
CA TRP A 269 -19.65 3.15 -18.20
C TRP A 269 -20.42 2.59 -17.00
N GLY A 270 -19.73 2.00 -16.03
CA GLY A 270 -20.33 1.55 -14.77
C GLY A 270 -20.93 2.73 -13.99
N LEU A 271 -20.17 3.82 -13.84
CA LEU A 271 -20.65 5.04 -13.18
C LEU A 271 -21.88 5.60 -13.88
N ALA A 272 -21.90 5.61 -15.22
CA ALA A 272 -23.07 6.06 -15.98
C ALA A 272 -24.33 5.23 -15.70
N VAL A 273 -24.19 3.92 -15.41
CA VAL A 273 -25.31 3.06 -15.01
C VAL A 273 -25.76 3.37 -13.57
N GLU A 274 -24.82 3.52 -12.65
CA GLU A 274 -25.10 3.77 -11.22
C GLU A 274 -25.82 5.10 -11.00
N VAL A 275 -25.42 6.17 -11.70
CA VAL A 275 -26.04 7.50 -11.54
C VAL A 275 -27.32 7.68 -12.36
N ALA A 276 -27.62 6.79 -13.31
CA ALA A 276 -28.78 6.94 -14.19
C ALA A 276 -30.13 7.06 -13.44
N PRO A 277 -30.41 6.26 -12.40
CA PRO A 277 -31.65 6.37 -11.62
C PRO A 277 -31.81 7.72 -10.91
N GLU A 278 -30.72 8.31 -10.43
CA GLU A 278 -30.75 9.59 -9.70
C GLU A 278 -31.16 10.76 -10.61
N TYR A 279 -30.77 10.70 -11.88
CA TYR A 279 -31.16 11.68 -12.90
C TYR A 279 -32.45 11.31 -13.64
N GLY A 280 -33.10 10.19 -13.29
CA GLY A 280 -34.34 9.74 -13.93
C GLY A 280 -34.17 9.36 -15.41
N VAL A 281 -32.98 8.95 -15.83
CA VAL A 281 -32.69 8.58 -17.23
C VAL A 281 -33.06 7.12 -17.46
N ASP A 282 -33.93 6.87 -18.44
CA ASP A 282 -34.29 5.51 -18.83
C ASP A 282 -33.15 4.83 -19.58
N ILE A 283 -32.54 3.84 -18.92
CA ILE A 283 -31.48 2.99 -19.44
C ILE A 283 -31.95 1.58 -19.83
N LEU A 284 -33.23 1.27 -19.61
CA LEU A 284 -33.80 -0.07 -19.81
C LEU A 284 -34.58 -0.20 -21.12
N SER A 285 -34.92 0.92 -21.76
CA SER A 285 -35.65 0.90 -23.03
C SER A 285 -34.97 1.69 -24.15
N GLY A 286 -35.33 1.35 -25.40
CA GLY A 286 -34.89 2.06 -26.59
C GLY A 286 -33.37 2.20 -26.71
N LYS A 287 -32.91 3.43 -26.95
CA LYS A 287 -31.48 3.76 -27.13
C LYS A 287 -30.69 3.77 -25.80
N GLY A 288 -31.37 3.76 -24.65
CA GLY A 288 -30.76 3.75 -23.32
C GLY A 288 -30.08 2.42 -22.97
N THR A 289 -30.58 1.31 -23.55
CA THR A 289 -30.07 -0.06 -23.34
C THR A 289 -28.61 -0.26 -23.73
N ALA A 290 -28.04 0.62 -24.55
CA ALA A 290 -26.64 0.57 -24.93
C ALA A 290 -25.70 0.86 -23.75
N ILE A 291 -26.13 1.65 -22.76
CA ILE A 291 -25.31 2.03 -21.59
C ILE A 291 -25.01 0.80 -20.72
N PRO A 292 -26.02 0.06 -20.19
CA PRO A 292 -25.74 -1.13 -19.39
C PRO A 292 -25.01 -2.23 -20.18
N LEU A 293 -25.32 -2.39 -21.48
CA LEU A 293 -24.63 -3.38 -22.33
C LEU A 293 -23.14 -3.05 -22.50
N MET A 294 -22.79 -1.77 -22.66
CA MET A 294 -21.39 -1.35 -22.73
C MET A 294 -20.69 -1.47 -21.37
N ALA A 295 -21.36 -1.11 -20.27
CA ALA A 295 -20.84 -1.30 -18.92
C ALA A 295 -20.49 -2.78 -18.66
N GLU A 296 -21.43 -3.69 -18.95
CA GLU A 296 -21.21 -5.14 -18.82
C GLU A 296 -20.07 -5.63 -19.71
N LYS A 297 -20.01 -5.18 -20.97
CA LYS A 297 -18.93 -5.54 -21.89
C LYS A 297 -17.55 -5.17 -21.33
N TYR A 298 -17.36 -3.92 -20.91
CA TYR A 298 -16.05 -3.47 -20.42
C TYR A 298 -15.69 -4.13 -19.09
N TYR A 299 -16.68 -4.33 -18.20
CA TYR A 299 -16.47 -5.04 -16.96
C TYR A 299 -16.08 -6.51 -17.16
N ASN A 300 -16.71 -7.20 -18.11
CA ASN A 300 -16.34 -8.58 -18.46
C ASN A 300 -14.98 -8.67 -19.15
N LEU A 301 -14.61 -7.68 -19.98
CA LEU A 301 -13.27 -7.60 -20.56
C LEU A 301 -12.21 -7.42 -19.47
N LEU A 302 -12.47 -6.55 -18.49
CA LEU A 302 -11.62 -6.33 -17.33
C LEU A 302 -11.43 -7.64 -16.56
N LYS A 303 -12.53 -8.29 -16.15
CA LYS A 303 -12.49 -9.58 -15.47
C LYS A 303 -11.73 -10.65 -16.24
N LYS A 304 -11.95 -10.75 -17.55
CA LYS A 304 -11.26 -11.74 -18.39
C LYS A 304 -9.76 -11.50 -18.41
N HIS A 305 -9.33 -10.25 -18.58
CA HIS A 305 -7.93 -9.89 -18.63
C HIS A 305 -7.22 -10.33 -17.34
N TYR A 306 -7.76 -9.95 -16.19
CA TYR A 306 -7.14 -10.24 -14.89
C TYR A 306 -7.37 -11.67 -14.38
N ARG A 307 -8.37 -12.42 -14.87
CA ARG A 307 -8.46 -13.87 -14.58
C ARG A 307 -7.45 -14.72 -15.35
N SER A 308 -6.99 -14.23 -16.51
CA SER A 308 -6.14 -15.01 -17.43
C SER A 308 -4.64 -14.87 -17.16
N TYR A 309 -4.26 -13.83 -16.43
CA TYR A 309 -2.91 -13.61 -15.97
C TYR A 309 -2.95 -13.64 -14.44
N ASP A 310 -1.92 -14.17 -13.81
CA ASP A 310 -1.63 -13.92 -12.40
C ASP A 310 -0.51 -12.85 -12.34
N PRO A 311 -0.70 -11.63 -12.89
CA PRO A 311 0.39 -10.67 -12.87
C PRO A 311 0.38 -10.03 -11.49
N VAL A 312 1.46 -10.22 -10.75
CA VAL A 312 1.82 -9.23 -9.73
C VAL A 312 2.09 -7.95 -10.51
N TYR A 313 1.10 -7.06 -10.58
CA TYR A 313 1.29 -5.73 -11.14
C TYR A 313 2.09 -4.96 -10.08
N MET A 314 3.40 -5.19 -10.08
CA MET A 314 4.33 -4.44 -9.26
C MET A 314 4.35 -3.03 -9.83
N ARG A 315 3.78 -2.08 -9.07
CA ARG A 315 3.96 -0.65 -9.33
C ARG A 315 5.49 -0.41 -9.38
N PRO A 316 6.01 0.30 -10.39
CA PRO A 316 7.42 0.70 -10.37
C PRO A 316 7.72 1.57 -9.14
#